data_AF-A0AA43CYI3-F1
#
_entry.id   AF-A0AA43CYI3-F1
#
_cell.length_a   1.000
_cell.length_b   1.000
_cell.length_c   1.000
_cell.angle_alpha   90.00
_cell.angle_beta   90.00
_cell.angle_gamma   90.00
#
_symmetry.space_group_name_H-M   'P 1'
#
loop_
_entity.id
_entity.type
_entity.pdbx_description
1 polymer ?
#
loop_
_entity_poly.entity_id
_entity_poly.type
_entity_poly.pdbx_seq_one_letter_code
_entity_poly.pdbx_strand_id
1 'polypeptide(L)' 'WEADSDQALTLPLGIGVAKTTKVGSIPIKYQFQVQYFVEQPDAFGPEWLFKFTATPVISNPFVAWFK' A
#
# COMPACT_ATOMS: atom_id res chain seq x y z
N TRP A 1 -28.87 26.35 3.55
CA TRP A 1 -27.48 26.20 3.12
C TRP A 1 -27.51 25.12 2.06
N GLU A 2 -27.31 25.50 0.79
CA GLU A 2 -27.13 24.55 -0.30
C GLU A 2 -25.77 23.90 -0.08
N ALA A 3 -25.73 22.58 0.08
CA ALA A 3 -24.47 21.86 -0.06
C ALA A 3 -24.20 21.79 -1.56
N ASP A 4 -23.26 22.59 -2.05
CA ASP A 4 -22.76 22.45 -3.42
C ASP A 4 -22.37 20.97 -3.61
N SER A 5 -23.04 20.32 -4.55
CA SER A 5 -23.01 18.87 -4.75
C SER A 5 -21.65 18.34 -5.24
N ASP A 6 -20.65 19.21 -5.30
CA ASP A 6 -19.33 18.98 -5.87
C ASP A 6 -18.32 18.41 -4.86
N GLN A 7 -18.62 18.36 -3.55
CA GLN A 7 -17.67 17.92 -2.51
C GLN A 7 -17.85 16.47 -1.99
N ALA A 8 -18.64 15.63 -2.66
CA ALA A 8 -19.00 14.30 -2.14
C ALA A 8 -18.08 13.15 -2.59
N LEU A 9 -17.08 13.41 -3.45
CA LEU A 9 -16.34 12.34 -4.13
C LEU A 9 -14.85 12.36 -3.78
N THR A 10 -14.46 11.60 -2.77
CA THR A 10 -13.04 11.31 -2.54
C THR A 10 -12.56 10.35 -3.63
N LEU A 11 -11.81 10.85 -4.60
CA LEU A 11 -11.15 10.05 -5.64
C LEU A 11 -9.69 9.81 -5.29
N PRO A 12 -9.34 8.68 -4.64
CA PRO A 12 -7.96 8.29 -4.46
C PRO A 12 -7.39 7.78 -5.79
N LEU A 13 -6.55 8.58 -6.43
CA LEU A 13 -5.78 8.14 -7.61
C LEU A 13 -4.50 7.47 -7.12
N GLY A 14 -4.53 6.14 -7.10
CA GLY A 14 -3.40 5.31 -6.67
C GLY A 14 -2.72 4.59 -7.81
N ILE A 15 -1.40 4.72 -7.92
CA ILE A 15 -0.56 3.86 -8.73
C ILE A 15 0.33 2.99 -7.84
N GLY A 16 0.43 1.71 -8.17
CA GLY A 16 1.22 0.76 -7.41
C GLY A 16 2.07 -0.12 -8.31
N VAL A 17 3.34 -0.25 -7.99
CA VAL A 17 4.24 -1.22 -8.61
C VAL A 17 4.57 -2.31 -7.60
N ALA A 18 4.43 -3.56 -8.03
CA ALA A 18 4.80 -4.72 -7.25
C ALA A 18 5.83 -5.54 -8.01
N LYS A 19 6.92 -5.89 -7.34
CA LYS A 19 7.97 -6.74 -7.89
C LYS A 19 8.31 -7.84 -6.90
N THR A 20 8.14 -9.08 -7.33
CA THR A 20 8.63 -10.25 -6.59
C THR A 20 10.01 -10.61 -7.11
N THR A 21 10.99 -10.70 -6.22
CA THR A 21 12.34 -11.19 -6.56
C THR A 21 12.74 -12.31 -5.62
N LYS A 22 13.39 -13.34 -6.16
CA LYS A 22 13.93 -14.43 -5.37
C LYS A 22 15.37 -14.11 -4.99
N VAL A 23 15.66 -14.01 -3.70
CA VAL A 23 17.03 -13.87 -3.18
C VAL A 23 17.42 -15.23 -2.62
N GLY A 24 18.23 -15.98 -3.38
CA GLY A 24 18.59 -17.36 -3.04
C GLY A 24 17.36 -18.30 -3.07
N SER A 25 16.98 -18.86 -1.92
CA SER A 25 15.79 -19.71 -1.76
C SER A 25 14.56 -18.94 -1.26
N ILE A 26 14.70 -17.67 -0.91
CA ILE A 26 13.67 -16.87 -0.24
C ILE A 26 13.02 -15.94 -1.27
N PRO A 27 11.75 -16.15 -1.64
CA PRO A 27 11.01 -15.18 -2.42
C PRO A 27 10.68 -13.97 -1.55
N ILE A 28 11.01 -12.77 -2.03
CA ILE A 28 10.66 -11.51 -1.40
C ILE A 28 9.76 -10.72 -2.36
N LYS A 29 8.57 -10.35 -1.89
CA LYS A 29 7.64 -9.49 -2.63
C LYS A 29 7.82 -8.05 -2.16
N TYR A 30 8.32 -7.20 -3.06
CA TYR A 30 8.39 -5.76 -2.85
C TYR A 30 7.17 -5.11 -3.49
N GLN A 31 6.56 -4.17 -2.78
CA GLN A 31 5.46 -3.36 -3.29
C GLN A 31 5.71 -1.92 -2.92
N PHE A 32 5.50 -1.03 -3.88
CA PHE A 32 5.53 0.40 -3.69
C PHE A 32 4.24 0.97 -4.26
N GLN A 33 3.50 1.70 -3.44
CA GLN A 33 2.24 2.31 -3.82
C GLN A 33 2.30 3.80 -3.50
N VAL A 34 1.85 4.60 -4.44
CA VAL A 34 1.69 6.04 -4.29
C VAL A 34 0.22 6.34 -4.54
N GLN A 35 -0.43 6.95 -3.56
CA GLN A 35 -1.81 7.38 -3.68
C GLN A 35 -1.86 8.89 -3.55
N TYR A 36 -2.47 9.54 -4.52
CA TYR A 36 -2.76 10.97 -4.51
C TYR A 36 -4.26 11.17 -4.27
N PHE A 37 -4.59 12.02 -3.31
CA PHE A 37 -5.95 12.35 -2.94
C PHE A 37 -6.30 13.71 -3.56
N VAL A 38 -6.96 13.68 -4.73
CA VAL A 38 -7.28 14.88 -5.52
C VAL A 38 -8.33 15.76 -4.83
N GLU A 39 -9.32 15.14 -4.20
CA GLU A 39 -10.34 15.82 -3.41
C GLU A 39 -10.52 15.09 -2.07
N GLN A 40 -10.39 15.84 -0.98
CA GLN A 40 -10.76 15.41 0.36
C GLN A 40 -11.70 16.46 0.98
N PRO A 41 -12.83 16.06 1.58
CA PRO A 41 -13.75 16.99 2.23
C PRO A 41 -13.20 17.60 3.54
N ASP A 42 -12.00 17.22 3.97
CA ASP A 42 -11.39 17.64 5.24
C ASP A 42 -10.19 18.57 4.99
N ALA A 43 -10.15 19.72 5.68
CA ALA A 43 -9.25 20.83 5.37
C ALA A 43 -7.76 20.57 5.73
N PHE A 44 -7.43 19.43 6.34
CA PHE A 44 -6.10 19.12 6.87
C PHE A 44 -5.68 17.64 6.68
N GLY A 45 -6.04 17.02 5.55
CA GLY A 45 -5.61 15.67 5.21
C GLY A 45 -4.28 15.59 4.43
N PRO A 46 -3.50 14.50 4.55
CA PRO A 46 -2.31 14.30 3.73
C PRO A 46 -2.70 13.97 2.29
N GLU A 47 -2.32 14.85 1.36
CA GLU A 47 -2.60 14.74 -0.09
C GLU A 47 -1.90 13.54 -0.75
N TRP A 48 -0.79 13.08 -0.16
CA TRP A 48 0.03 11.99 -0.70
C TRP A 48 0.22 10.88 0.34
N LEU A 49 -0.03 9.65 -0.07
CA LEU A 49 0.26 8.45 0.72
C LEU A 49 1.26 7.58 -0.03
N PHE A 50 2.44 7.43 0.56
CA PHE A 50 3.50 6.56 0.08
C PHE A 50 3.51 5.30 0.95
N LYS A 51 3.31 4.13 0.32
CA LYS A 51 3.34 2.84 1.00
C LYS A 51 4.41 1.97 0.38
N PHE A 52 5.42 1.66 1.19
CA PHE A 52 6.41 0.65 0.89
C PHE A 52 6.10 -0.63 1.68
N THR A 53 6.14 -1.78 1.03
CA THR A 53 5.89 -3.07 1.69
C THR A 53 6.89 -4.10 1.16
N ALA A 54 7.64 -4.71 2.06
CA ALA A 54 8.49 -5.86 1.76
C ALA A 54 7.95 -7.08 2.50
N THR A 55 7.55 -8.11 1.76
CA THR A 55 7.00 -9.35 2.31
C THR A 55 7.96 -10.50 1.98
N PRO A 56 8.86 -10.87 2.91
CA PRO A 56 9.71 -12.04 2.75
C PRO A 56 8.90 -13.31 3.04
N VAL A 57 9.00 -14.33 2.19
CA VAL A 57 8.43 -15.65 2.43
C VAL A 57 9.51 -16.53 3.04
N ILE A 58 9.53 -16.61 4.37
CA ILE A 58 10.49 -17.42 5.13
C ILE A 58 9.86 -18.79 5.40
N SER A 59 10.58 -19.87 5.09
CA SER A 59 10.20 -21.22 5.54
C SER A 59 10.26 -21.27 7.07
N ASN A 60 9.19 -21.72 7.73
CA ASN A 60 9.05 -21.65 9.18
C ASN A 60 10.29 -22.23 9.91
N PRO A 61 11.11 -21.39 10.57
CA PRO A 61 12.34 -21.85 11.21
C PRO A 61 12.07 -22.81 12.38
N PHE A 62 10.85 -22.83 12.92
CA PHE A 62 10.46 -23.70 14.03
C PHE A 62 9.91 -25.06 13.59
N VAL A 63 9.70 -25.31 12.28
CA VAL A 63 9.23 -26.64 11.80
C VAL A 63 10.22 -27.75 12.11
N ALA A 64 11.52 -27.45 12.15
CA ALA A 64 12.55 -28.44 12.49
C ALA A 64 12.56 -28.84 13.98
N TRP A 65 11.94 -28.05 14.87
CA TRP A 65 11.96 -28.29 16.32
C TRP A 65 10.87 -29.27 16.79
N PHE A 66 9.82 -29.46 15.98
CA PHE A 66 8.70 -30.35 16.28
C PHE A 66 8.76 -31.69 15.52
N LYS A 67 9.93 -32.08 14.99
CA LYS A 67 10.12 -33.32 14.25
C LYS A 67 10.93 -34.35 15.04
#